data_AF-A0A357LHJ3-F1
#
_entry.id   AF-A0A357LHJ3-F1
#
_cell.length_a   1.000
_cell.length_b   1.000
_cell.length_c   1.000
_cell.angle_alpha   90.00
_cell.angle_beta   90.00
_cell.angle_gamma   90.00
#
_symmetry.space_group_name_H-M   'P 1'
#
loop_
_entity.id
_entity.type
_entity.pdbx_description
1 polymer ?
#
loop_
_entity_poly.entity_id
_entity_poly.type
_entity_poly.pdbx_seq_one_letter_code
_entity_poly.pdbx_strand_id
1 'polypeptide(L)' 'AGDGTTTATVLAQSIVKEGAKAVAAGMNPMDLKRGVDLAVGKVIEEIKKSSIKISKSDEIAQVGTISANGEREIGDMIA' A
#
# COMPACT_ATOMS: atom_id res chain seq x y z
N ALA A 1 1.49 9.71 -6.32
CA ALA A 1 1.26 9.29 -4.93
C ALA A 1 0.63 10.46 -4.19
N GLY A 2 -0.70 10.55 -4.18
CA GLY A 2 -1.44 11.64 -3.51
C GLY A 2 -2.10 11.20 -2.20
N ASP A 3 -2.27 9.89 -2.00
CA ASP A 3 -2.85 9.26 -0.81
C ASP A 3 -1.86 8.20 -0.26
N GLY A 4 -1.93 7.92 1.05
CA GLY A 4 -1.17 6.86 1.71
C GLY A 4 -0.03 7.31 2.64
N THR A 5 0.17 8.62 2.85
CA THR A 5 1.22 9.13 3.77
C THR A 5 0.97 8.69 5.22
N THR A 6 -0.28 8.77 5.70
CA THR A 6 -0.66 8.30 7.03
C THR A 6 -0.38 6.81 7.21
N THR A 7 -0.75 5.99 6.22
CA THR A 7 -0.48 4.55 6.22
C THR A 7 1.02 4.27 6.24
N ALA A 8 1.81 4.99 5.45
CA ALA A 8 3.26 4.87 5.45
C ALA A 8 3.86 5.19 6.83
N THR A 9 3.39 6.25 7.49
CA THR A 9 3.85 6.62 8.83
C THR A 9 3.53 5.54 9.87
N VAL A 10 2.32 4.99 9.88
CA VAL A 10 1.91 3.95 10.84
C VAL A 10 2.67 2.64 10.62
N LEU A 11 2.88 2.25 9.35
CA LEU A 11 3.67 1.06 9.02
C LEU A 11 5.13 1.22 9.41
N ALA A 12 5.74 2.36 9.10
CA ALA A 12 7.11 2.66 9.47
C ALA A 12 7.30 2.62 11.00
N GLN A 13 6.39 3.26 11.75
CA GLN A 13 6.42 3.24 13.21
C GLN A 13 6.36 1.80 13.75
N SER A 14 5.46 0.98 13.22
CA SER A 14 5.27 -0.40 13.66
C SER A 14 6.50 -1.27 13.39
N ILE A 15 7.07 -1.17 12.19
CA ILE A 15 8.28 -1.92 11.80
C ILE A 15 9.48 -1.53 12.68
N VAL A 16 9.68 -0.23 12.91
CA VAL A 16 10.78 0.26 13.75
C VAL A 16 10.62 -0.19 15.20
N LYS A 17 9.39 -0.12 15.75
CA LYS A 17 9.11 -0.55 17.13
C LYS A 17 9.42 -2.02 17.36
N GLU A 18 8.97 -2.90 16.46
CA GLU A 18 9.23 -4.34 16.58
C GLU A 18 10.68 -4.69 16.24
N GLY A 19 11.29 -4.01 15.26
CA GLY A 19 12.71 -4.14 14.94
C GLY A 19 13.61 -3.78 16.14
N ALA A 20 13.30 -2.70 16.85
CA ALA A 20 14.06 -2.28 18.04
C ALA A 20 13.99 -3.33 19.16
N LYS A 21 12.82 -3.95 19.39
CA LYS A 21 12.69 -5.05 20.36
C LYS A 21 13.50 -6.28 19.95
N ALA A 22 13.47 -6.65 18.67
CA ALA A 22 14.21 -7.79 18.16
C ALA A 22 15.73 -7.60 18.30
N VAL A 23 16.23 -6.40 17.99
CA VAL A 23 17.65 -6.05 18.20
C VAL A 23 18.01 -6.08 19.68
N ALA A 24 17.17 -5.55 20.56
CA ALA A 24 17.39 -5.61 22.01
C ALA A 24 17.42 -7.05 22.56
N ALA A 25 16.73 -7.99 21.89
CA ALA A 25 16.78 -9.42 22.19
C ALA A 25 18.03 -10.14 21.62
N GLY A 26 18.97 -9.40 21.02
CA GLY A 26 20.24 -9.93 20.50
C GLY A 26 20.21 -10.34 19.03
N MET A 27 19.14 -10.07 18.29
CA MET A 27 19.11 -10.31 16.85
C MET A 27 20.00 -9.32 16.10
N ASN A 28 20.67 -9.79 15.05
CA ASN A 28 21.49 -8.94 14.18
C ASN A 28 20.61 -7.97 13.36
N PRO A 29 20.79 -6.65 13.48
CA PRO A 29 20.03 -5.66 12.71
C PRO A 29 20.11 -5.83 11.20
N MET A 30 21.26 -6.30 10.69
CA MET A 30 21.46 -6.49 9.25
C MET A 30 20.64 -7.66 8.71
N ASP A 31 20.53 -8.74 9.49
CA ASP A 31 19.72 -9.90 9.10
C ASP A 31 18.23 -9.58 9.22
N LEU A 32 17.83 -8.82 10.24
CA LEU A 32 16.47 -8.28 10.36
C LEU A 32 16.09 -7.42 9.16
N LYS A 33 16.94 -6.46 8.77
CA LYS A 33 16.72 -5.63 7.58
C LYS A 33 16.56 -6.50 6.34
N ARG A 34 17.46 -7.47 6.12
CA ARG A 34 17.40 -8.36 4.95
C ARG A 34 16.11 -9.17 4.92
N GLY A 35 15.67 -9.69 6.07
CA GLY A 35 14.39 -10.40 6.19
C GLY A 35 13.19 -9.52 5.87
N VAL A 36 13.17 -8.28 6.37
CA VAL A 36 12.13 -7.29 6.07
C VAL A 36 12.10 -6.94 4.58
N ASP A 37 13.25 -6.70 3.96
CA ASP A 37 13.34 -6.37 2.53
C ASP A 37 12.78 -7.53 1.66
N LEU A 38 13.09 -8.78 2.00
CA LEU A 38 12.55 -9.96 1.32
C LEU A 38 11.03 -10.11 1.52
N ALA A 39 10.55 -9.88 2.74
CA ALA A 39 9.12 -9.95 3.06
C ALA A 39 8.33 -8.88 2.29
N VAL A 40 8.82 -7.63 2.27
CA VAL A 40 8.21 -6.52 1.52
C VAL A 40 8.14 -6.85 0.04
N GLY A 41 9.21 -7.42 -0.53
CA GLY A 41 9.21 -7.87 -1.93
C GLY A 41 8.05 -8.83 -2.24
N LYS A 42 7.88 -9.88 -1.43
CA LYS A 42 6.78 -10.84 -1.60
C LYS A 42 5.40 -10.21 -1.41
N VAL A 43 5.23 -9.31 -0.44
CA VAL A 43 3.96 -8.62 -0.21
C VAL A 43 3.58 -7.76 -1.41
N ILE A 44 4.54 -7.04 -2.01
CA ILE A 44 4.30 -6.25 -3.22
C ILE A 44 3.86 -7.14 -4.39
N GLU A 45 4.50 -8.31 -4.56
CA GLU A 45 4.12 -9.26 -5.60
C GLU A 45 2.68 -9.76 -5.44
N GLU A 46 2.29 -10.15 -4.23
CA GLU A 46 0.93 -10.63 -3.95
C GLU A 46 -0.13 -9.54 -4.09
N ILE A 47 0.17 -8.30 -3.68
CA ILE A 47 -0.71 -7.15 -3.90
C ILE A 47 -0.93 -6.92 -5.39
N LYS A 48 0.13 -6.98 -6.20
CA LYS A 48 0.02 -6.85 -7.66
C LYS A 48 -0.82 -7.97 -8.27
N LYS A 49 -0.64 -9.22 -7.84
CA LYS A 49 -1.45 -10.36 -8.32
C LYS A 49 -2.94 -10.20 -7.97
N SER A 50 -3.22 -9.68 -6.79
CA SER A 50 -4.59 -9.47 -6.31
C SER A 50 -5.24 -8.19 -6.87
N SER A 51 -4.47 -7.33 -7.53
CA SER A 51 -4.99 -6.08 -8.11
C SER A 51 -5.92 -6.35 -9.30
N ILE A 52 -7.08 -5.72 -9.28
CA ILE A 52 -8.04 -5.78 -10.38
C ILE A 52 -7.63 -4.72 -11.40
N LYS A 53 -7.33 -5.14 -12.63
CA LYS A 53 -7.06 -4.22 -13.74
C LYS A 53 -8.39 -3.65 -14.25
N ILE A 54 -8.48 -2.34 -14.26
CA ILE A 54 -9.60 -1.60 -14.83
C ILE A 54 -9.26 -1.30 -16.29
N SER A 55 -10.18 -1.60 -17.21
CA SER A 55 -9.95 -1.37 -18.65
C SER A 55 -11.15 -0.81 -19.41
N LYS A 56 -12.35 -0.86 -18.83
CA LYS A 56 -13.57 -0.34 -19.46
C LYS A 56 -13.85 1.09 -18.99
N SER A 57 -14.36 1.94 -19.89
CA SER A 57 -14.75 3.32 -19.57
C SER A 57 -15.80 3.35 -18.43
N ASP A 58 -16.77 2.41 -18.40
CA ASP A 58 -17.73 2.30 -17.29
C ASP A 58 -17.07 2.05 -15.91
N GLU A 59 -16.00 1.26 -15.87
CA GLU A 59 -15.26 0.97 -14.63
C GLU A 59 -14.42 2.18 -14.20
N ILE A 60 -13.89 2.95 -15.18
CA ILE A 60 -13.18 4.21 -14.94
C ILE A 60 -14.15 5.26 -14.37
N ALA A 61 -15.34 5.38 -14.96
CA ALA A 61 -16.42 6.24 -14.46
C ALA A 61 -16.77 5.89 -13.02
N GLN A 62 -16.95 4.59 -12.73
CA GLN A 62 -17.27 4.11 -11.39
C GLN A 62 -16.18 4.45 -10.37
N VAL A 63 -14.91 4.25 -10.70
CA VAL A 63 -13.80 4.60 -9.81
C VAL A 63 -13.66 6.12 -9.65
N GLY A 64 -13.89 6.89 -10.71
CA GLY A 64 -13.95 8.34 -10.67
C GLY A 64 -15.06 8.86 -9.74
N THR A 65 -16.27 8.32 -9.87
CA THR A 65 -17.42 8.64 -9.00
C THR A 65 -17.12 8.30 -7.55
N ILE A 66 -16.58 7.11 -7.25
CA ILE A 66 -16.25 6.71 -5.87
C ILE A 66 -15.17 7.64 -5.29
N SER A 67 -14.16 7.99 -6.09
CA SER A 67 -13.08 8.89 -5.66
C SER A 67 -13.57 10.33 -5.46
N ALA A 68 -14.62 10.74 -6.18
CA ALA A 68 -15.27 12.05 -6.06
C ALA A 68 -16.43 12.06 -5.05
N ASN A 69 -16.36 11.25 -3.99
CA ASN A 69 -17.39 11.17 -2.93
C ASN A 69 -18.82 10.84 -3.41
N GLY A 70 -18.95 10.11 -4.53
CA GLY A 70 -20.24 9.68 -5.07
C GLY A 70 -20.81 10.58 -6.18
N GLU A 71 -20.08 11.61 -6.60
CA GLU A 71 -20.51 12.50 -7.68
C GLU A 71 -20.38 11.83 -9.06
N ARG A 72 -21.52 11.48 -9.67
CA ARG A 72 -21.57 10.83 -10.99
C ARG A 72 -21.10 11.74 -12.11
N GLU A 73 -21.46 13.02 -12.08
CA GLU A 73 -21.03 14.00 -13.10
C GLU A 73 -19.50 14.07 -13.20
N ILE A 74 -18.79 14.01 -12.07
CA ILE A 74 -17.32 13.99 -12.06
C ILE A 74 -16.78 12.67 -12.59
N GLY A 75 -17.39 11.53 -12.23
CA GLY A 75 -17.00 10.23 -12.77
C GLY A 75 -17.19 10.13 -14.27
N ASP A 76 -18.32 10.60 -14.80
CA ASP A 76 -18.64 10.59 -16.23
C ASP A 76 -17.75 11.56 -17.03
N MET A 77 -17.28 12.66 -16.41
CA MET A 77 -16.29 13.56 -17.02
C MET A 77 -14.86 12.97 -17.06
N ILE A 78 -14.56 12.00 -16.21
CA ILE A 78 -13.23 11.35 -16.11
C ILE A 78 -13.12 10.11 -17.03
N ALA A 79 -14.26 9.52 -17.39
CA ALA A 79 -14.39 8.26 -18.15
C ALA A 79 -14.22 8.41 -19.67
#